data_AF-A0A7C3T2F2-F1
#
_entry.id   AF-A0A7C3T2F2-F1
#
_cell.length_a   1.000
_cell.length_b   1.000
_cell.length_c   1.000
_cell.angle_alpha   90.00
_cell.angle_beta   90.00
_cell.angle_gamma   90.00
#
_symmetry.space_group_name_H-M   'P 1'
#
loop_
_entity.id
_entity.type
_entity.pdbx_description
1 polymer ?
#
loop_
_entity_poly.entity_id
_entity_poly.type
_entity_poly.pdbx_seq_one_letter_code
_entity_poly.pdbx_strand_id
1 'polypeptide(L)'
;MRNLLLFGLFLSLAAWAGPKLWVSEQVYDFGEVKEGVLVVHTCLLKNVGDAVLTFTRAPGVSCGCTSAPLPKTTLEPGESVPLEVRFETTGYGGHRTIKYVYVYSDDPDAPQVNLALQGYVRRHEPFEETSYMLRYRYRLILDVRDREAFARGHLLGAVNVPYSQLEEAMDWLPNTVIYVCDEAGELGLRAAELLRRRGFWATRILAGGFAGWTREMGGYLVVGETPSASPQNALGAVSPSRLAQEYVIILDFRPAEEYEKEHLVGSLFVGPDGLEQILPYLLPAAALAPELQPFIFCVDEDETLASSAAQFLQNFGLARAYALVGGLPQWRIRYGKDFMVLGNP
;
A
#
# COMPACT_ATOMS: atom_id res chain seq x y z
N MET A 1 27.01 -15.91 86.15
CA MET A 1 26.26 -16.67 85.12
C MET A 1 25.37 -15.64 84.41
N ARG A 2 25.87 -14.86 83.46
CA ARG A 2 26.09 -15.13 82.03
C ARG A 2 24.80 -15.49 81.27
N ASN A 3 24.33 -14.51 80.49
CA ASN A 3 23.68 -14.61 79.17
C ASN A 3 22.23 -15.09 79.11
N LEU A 4 21.33 -14.59 78.24
CA LEU A 4 21.31 -13.50 77.26
C LEU A 4 19.84 -13.51 76.77
N LEU A 5 19.10 -12.41 76.87
CA LEU A 5 17.75 -12.31 76.29
C LEU A 5 17.90 -12.17 74.76
N LEU A 6 17.56 -13.23 74.02
CA LEU A 6 17.43 -13.18 72.56
C LEU A 6 16.13 -12.46 72.20
N PHE A 7 16.25 -11.20 71.76
CA PHE A 7 15.19 -10.51 71.03
C PHE A 7 15.28 -10.93 69.56
N GLY A 8 14.39 -11.82 69.12
CA GLY A 8 14.26 -12.19 67.72
C GLY A 8 13.65 -11.04 66.92
N LEU A 9 14.48 -10.30 66.19
CA LEU A 9 14.03 -9.30 65.22
C LEU A 9 13.49 -10.05 63.99
N PHE A 10 12.17 -10.24 63.90
CA PHE A 10 11.51 -10.64 62.65
C PHE A 10 11.55 -9.46 61.69
N LEU A 11 12.54 -9.41 60.78
CA LEU A 11 12.42 -8.58 59.58
C LEU A 11 11.37 -9.23 58.68
N SER A 12 10.15 -8.71 58.73
CA SER A 12 9.19 -8.92 57.63
C SER A 12 9.74 -8.20 56.41
N LEU A 13 10.24 -8.95 55.43
CA LEU A 13 10.40 -8.45 54.06
C LEU A 13 8.98 -8.20 53.53
N ALA A 14 8.46 -6.99 53.74
CA ALA A 14 7.31 -6.53 53.00
C ALA A 14 7.74 -6.45 51.53
N ALA A 15 7.26 -7.38 50.70
CA ALA A 15 7.28 -7.16 49.26
C ALA A 15 6.40 -5.92 49.02
N TRP A 16 6.97 -4.86 48.48
CA TRP A 16 6.21 -3.65 48.18
C TRP A 16 5.27 -3.96 47.03
N ALA A 17 3.98 -4.11 47.36
CA ALA A 17 2.85 -4.05 46.44
C ALA A 17 2.91 -2.75 45.62
N GLY A 18 2.61 -2.80 44.33
CA GLY A 18 2.80 -1.69 43.40
C GLY A 18 2.53 -2.07 41.95
N PRO A 19 2.53 -1.08 41.03
CA PRO A 19 2.37 -1.35 39.61
C PRO A 19 3.55 -2.19 39.09
N LYS A 20 3.26 -3.16 38.22
CA LYS A 20 4.31 -4.01 37.64
C LYS A 20 4.06 -4.28 36.16
N LEU A 21 4.96 -3.79 35.30
CA LEU A 21 4.87 -3.97 33.86
C LEU A 21 5.44 -5.34 33.48
N TRP A 22 4.63 -6.15 32.83
CA TRP A 22 5.07 -7.33 32.11
C TRP A 22 4.89 -7.13 30.61
N VAL A 23 5.81 -7.68 29.84
CA VAL A 23 5.80 -7.67 28.37
C VAL A 23 5.91 -9.09 27.86
N SER A 24 5.09 -9.44 26.86
CA SER A 24 5.08 -10.80 26.31
C SER A 24 6.39 -11.20 25.63
N GLU A 25 7.05 -10.25 24.99
CA GLU A 25 8.29 -10.44 24.24
C GLU A 25 9.09 -9.14 24.25
N GLN A 26 10.39 -9.23 24.55
CA GLN A 26 11.30 -8.08 24.51
C GLN A 26 12.15 -8.03 23.25
N VAL A 27 12.34 -9.15 22.55
CA VAL A 27 13.12 -9.21 21.32
C VAL A 27 12.35 -10.00 20.30
N TYR A 28 11.90 -9.33 19.25
CA TYR A 28 11.30 -9.95 18.09
C TYR A 28 12.33 -10.04 16.95
N ASP A 29 12.57 -11.26 16.47
CA ASP A 29 13.37 -11.50 15.28
C ASP A 29 12.47 -11.63 14.06
N PHE A 30 12.53 -10.66 13.15
CA PHE A 30 11.74 -10.68 11.90
C PHE A 30 12.40 -11.53 10.81
N GLY A 31 13.53 -12.18 11.10
CA GLY A 31 14.25 -13.02 10.14
C GLY A 31 14.85 -12.21 9.01
N GLU A 32 14.65 -12.67 7.78
CA GLU A 32 15.02 -11.96 6.56
C GLU A 32 13.78 -11.39 5.88
N VAL A 33 13.82 -10.08 5.58
CA VAL A 33 12.74 -9.38 4.87
C VAL A 33 13.31 -8.51 3.76
N LYS A 34 12.47 -8.16 2.78
CA LYS A 34 12.86 -7.26 1.68
C LYS A 34 12.89 -5.80 2.15
N GLU A 35 13.80 -5.01 1.58
CA GLU A 35 13.75 -3.56 1.68
C GLU A 35 12.45 -3.03 1.05
N GLY A 36 11.71 -2.19 1.77
CA GLY A 36 10.43 -1.62 1.34
C GLY A 36 9.19 -2.22 2.02
N VAL A 37 9.33 -3.33 2.75
CA VAL A 37 8.24 -3.86 3.60
C VAL A 37 8.11 -3.06 4.90
N LEU A 38 6.88 -3.00 5.42
CA LEU A 38 6.58 -2.58 6.78
C LEU A 38 6.54 -3.81 7.66
N VAL A 39 7.55 -3.97 8.51
CA VAL A 39 7.55 -5.00 9.55
C VAL A 39 6.61 -4.53 10.65
N VAL A 40 5.64 -5.36 11.01
CA VAL A 40 4.70 -5.09 12.11
C VAL A 40 4.76 -6.24 13.10
N HIS A 41 5.01 -5.91 14.36
CA HIS A 41 5.03 -6.87 15.46
C HIS A 41 4.19 -6.34 16.61
N THR A 42 3.36 -7.20 17.20
CA THR A 42 2.53 -6.84 18.36
C THR A 42 3.00 -7.59 19.58
N CYS A 43 3.38 -6.86 20.63
CA CYS A 43 3.64 -7.41 21.95
C CYS A 43 2.54 -7.00 22.92
N LEU A 44 2.26 -7.81 23.94
CA LEU A 44 1.29 -7.47 24.98
C LEU A 44 1.99 -6.80 26.15
N LEU A 45 1.52 -5.61 26.52
CA LEU A 45 1.85 -4.94 27.78
C LEU A 45 0.79 -5.32 28.80
N LYS A 46 1.17 -5.82 29.96
CA LYS A 46 0.24 -6.22 31.03
C LYS A 46 0.67 -5.63 32.36
N ASN A 47 -0.28 -5.14 33.15
CA ASN A 47 -0.05 -4.88 34.55
C ASN A 47 -0.23 -6.18 35.35
N VAL A 48 0.86 -6.71 35.88
CA VAL A 48 0.88 -7.91 36.74
C VAL A 48 1.01 -7.56 38.23
N GLY A 49 1.02 -6.26 38.54
CA GLY A 49 0.97 -5.73 39.90
C GLY A 49 -0.45 -5.65 40.43
N ASP A 50 -0.59 -5.06 41.61
CA ASP A 50 -1.84 -4.90 42.35
C ASP A 50 -2.28 -3.43 42.51
N ALA A 51 -1.53 -2.49 41.94
CA ALA A 51 -1.90 -1.09 41.80
C ALA A 51 -1.97 -0.70 40.31
N VAL A 52 -2.70 0.39 40.00
CA VAL A 52 -2.79 0.94 38.64
C VAL A 52 -1.39 1.30 38.13
N LEU A 53 -1.07 0.84 36.92
CA LEU A 53 0.17 1.17 36.24
C LEU A 53 -0.06 2.35 35.29
N THR A 54 0.83 3.34 35.33
CA THR A 54 0.78 4.53 34.47
C THR A 54 1.97 4.53 33.52
N PHE A 55 1.71 4.67 32.22
CA PHE A 55 2.75 4.98 31.25
C PHE A 55 3.13 6.46 31.37
N THR A 56 4.36 6.72 31.80
CA THR A 56 4.80 8.08 32.19
C THR A 56 5.03 9.00 30.99
N ARG A 57 5.17 8.44 29.79
CA ARG A 57 5.27 9.14 28.50
C ARG A 57 5.02 8.20 27.33
N ALA A 58 4.85 8.76 26.14
CA ALA A 58 4.82 8.00 24.90
C ALA A 58 6.12 7.19 24.70
N PRO A 59 6.08 6.01 24.06
CA PRO A 59 7.28 5.21 23.86
C PRO A 59 8.33 5.95 23.03
N GLY A 60 9.58 5.80 23.42
CA GLY A 60 10.72 6.30 22.65
C GLY A 60 11.11 5.31 21.57
N VAL A 61 11.66 5.79 20.46
CA VAL A 61 12.15 4.95 19.36
C VAL A 61 13.58 5.33 18.99
N SER A 62 14.40 4.37 18.57
CA SER A 62 15.81 4.62 18.22
C SER A 62 16.03 5.33 16.88
N CYS A 63 15.05 5.30 15.96
CA CYS A 63 15.06 5.99 14.67
C CYS A 63 13.65 6.46 14.32
N GLY A 64 13.52 7.45 13.43
CA GLY A 64 12.23 7.85 12.85
C GLY A 64 11.59 6.79 11.94
N CYS A 65 12.30 5.71 11.65
CA CYS A 65 11.82 4.57 10.87
C CYS A 65 11.02 3.55 11.70
N THR A 66 10.89 3.77 13.00
CA THR A 66 10.15 2.90 13.91
C THR A 66 9.06 3.69 14.62
N SER A 67 7.89 3.10 14.81
CA SER A 67 6.80 3.69 15.60
C SER A 67 6.17 2.64 16.51
N ALA A 68 5.70 3.07 17.68
CA ALA A 68 5.05 2.22 18.66
C ALA A 68 4.05 3.05 19.49
N PRO A 69 2.91 3.47 18.90
CA PRO A 69 1.93 4.27 19.62
C PRO A 69 1.28 3.45 20.75
N LEU A 70 1.23 4.03 21.95
CA LEU A 70 0.48 3.43 23.07
C LEU A 70 -1.02 3.61 22.85
N PRO A 71 -1.84 2.55 22.94
CA PRO A 71 -3.30 2.70 22.81
C PRO A 71 -3.96 3.34 24.04
N LYS A 72 -3.32 3.26 25.22
CA LYS A 72 -3.77 3.88 26.46
C LYS A 72 -2.60 4.21 27.38
N THR A 73 -2.85 5.10 28.33
CA THR A 73 -1.83 5.63 29.24
C THR A 73 -1.84 5.00 30.63
N THR A 74 -2.82 4.16 30.96
CA THR A 74 -2.90 3.43 32.24
C THR A 74 -3.36 1.99 32.04
N LEU A 75 -3.00 1.09 32.97
CA LEU A 75 -3.45 -0.29 33.04
C LEU A 75 -3.94 -0.64 34.45
N GLU A 76 -5.18 -1.11 34.57
CA GLU A 76 -5.69 -1.70 35.82
C GLU A 76 -4.95 -3.00 36.18
N PRO A 77 -4.91 -3.43 37.45
CA PRO A 77 -4.34 -4.72 37.84
C PRO A 77 -4.92 -5.88 36.99
N GLY A 78 -4.03 -6.65 36.37
CA GLY A 78 -4.38 -7.78 35.49
C GLY A 78 -4.76 -7.38 34.06
N GLU A 79 -4.89 -6.09 33.75
CA GLU A 79 -5.26 -5.59 32.43
C GLU A 79 -4.09 -5.64 31.44
N SER A 80 -4.41 -5.92 30.18
CA SER A 80 -3.45 -5.97 29.07
C SER A 80 -3.80 -4.97 27.96
N VAL A 81 -2.80 -4.62 27.14
CA VAL A 81 -2.98 -3.87 25.89
C VAL A 81 -1.97 -4.31 24.84
N PRO A 82 -2.34 -4.43 23.55
CA PRO A 82 -1.39 -4.65 22.48
C PRO A 82 -0.59 -3.38 22.20
N LEU A 83 0.74 -3.49 22.18
CA LEU A 83 1.63 -2.47 21.62
C LEU A 83 2.10 -2.97 20.26
N GLU A 84 1.57 -2.33 19.21
CA GLU A 84 1.99 -2.57 17.83
C GLU A 84 3.23 -1.74 17.50
N VAL A 85 4.33 -2.43 17.23
CA VAL A 85 5.59 -1.83 16.79
C VAL A 85 5.73 -2.00 15.28
N ARG A 86 5.96 -0.89 14.59
CA ARG A 86 6.12 -0.83 13.14
C ARG A 86 7.54 -0.40 12.79
N PHE A 87 8.16 -1.05 11.81
CA PHE A 87 9.49 -0.71 11.29
C PHE A 87 9.47 -0.62 9.75
N GLU A 88 9.79 0.56 9.23
CA GLU A 88 9.97 0.84 7.80
C GLU A 88 11.37 0.40 7.35
N THR A 89 11.44 -0.64 6.50
CA THR A 89 12.72 -1.21 6.06
C THR A 89 13.37 -0.45 4.90
N THR A 90 12.69 0.54 4.32
CA THR A 90 13.27 1.40 3.27
C THR A 90 14.57 2.07 3.74
N GLY A 91 15.64 1.93 2.95
CA GLY A 91 16.97 2.45 3.25
C GLY A 91 17.88 1.49 4.03
N TYR A 92 17.41 0.27 4.34
CA TYR A 92 18.14 -0.74 5.10
C TYR A 92 18.64 -1.93 4.26
N GLY A 93 18.49 -1.90 2.92
CA GLY A 93 18.88 -2.99 2.05
C GLY A 93 20.35 -3.42 2.18
N GLY A 94 20.56 -4.70 2.48
CA GLY A 94 21.89 -5.31 2.69
C GLY A 94 22.41 -5.19 4.13
N HIS A 95 21.59 -4.78 5.08
CA HIS A 95 22.01 -4.56 6.47
C HIS A 95 21.27 -5.46 7.46
N ARG A 96 22.03 -6.03 8.41
CA ARG A 96 21.45 -6.51 9.68
C ARG A 96 21.10 -5.30 10.53
N THR A 97 19.86 -5.26 10.99
CA THR A 97 19.29 -4.08 11.62
C THR A 97 18.67 -4.47 12.96
N ILE A 98 18.87 -3.62 13.97
CA ILE A 98 18.17 -3.68 15.25
C ILE A 98 17.53 -2.32 15.53
N LYS A 99 16.26 -2.32 15.94
CA LYS A 99 15.48 -1.14 16.31
C LYS A 99 14.99 -1.28 17.72
N TYR A 100 15.17 -0.23 18.52
CA TYR A 100 14.75 -0.23 19.91
C TYR A 100 13.49 0.62 20.11
N VAL A 101 12.57 0.10 20.92
CA VAL A 101 11.43 0.81 21.48
C VAL A 101 11.58 0.84 23.00
N TYR A 102 11.38 2.00 23.59
CA TYR A 102 11.52 2.21 25.03
C TYR A 102 10.14 2.52 25.62
N VAL A 103 9.61 1.61 26.43
CA VAL A 103 8.34 1.78 27.14
C VAL A 103 8.64 2.30 28.54
N TYR A 104 7.96 3.35 28.97
CA TYR A 104 8.21 4.02 30.25
C TYR A 104 6.99 3.92 31.16
N SER A 105 7.18 3.51 32.41
CA SER A 105 6.10 3.37 33.39
C SER A 105 6.49 3.83 34.78
N ASP A 106 5.53 3.84 35.70
CA ASP A 106 5.72 4.06 37.13
C ASP A 106 6.05 2.77 37.92
N ASP A 107 6.33 1.66 37.23
CA ASP A 107 6.91 0.45 37.82
C ASP A 107 8.26 0.78 38.48
N PRO A 108 8.41 0.61 39.81
CA PRO A 108 9.63 0.95 40.53
C PRO A 108 10.79 -0.01 40.24
N ASP A 109 10.50 -1.27 39.87
CA ASP A 109 11.51 -2.27 39.51
C ASP A 109 12.00 -2.07 38.07
N ALA A 110 11.11 -1.65 37.18
CA ALA A 110 11.36 -1.51 35.74
C ALA A 110 10.73 -0.21 35.16
N PRO A 111 11.23 0.97 35.53
CA PRO A 111 10.67 2.25 35.06
C PRO A 111 10.81 2.44 33.54
N GLN A 112 11.69 1.66 32.92
CA GLN A 112 11.84 1.55 31.48
C GLN A 112 12.03 0.09 31.08
N VAL A 113 11.24 -0.37 30.11
CA VAL A 113 11.39 -1.67 29.45
C VAL A 113 11.80 -1.43 27.99
N ASN A 114 12.83 -2.15 27.54
CA ASN A 114 13.35 -2.05 26.18
C ASN A 114 12.82 -3.21 25.35
N LEU A 115 12.26 -2.89 24.20
CA LEU A 115 11.88 -3.86 23.17
C LEU A 115 12.82 -3.70 21.97
N ALA A 116 13.10 -4.79 21.28
CA ALA A 116 13.94 -4.80 20.09
C ALA A 116 13.26 -5.53 18.93
N LEU A 117 13.31 -4.94 17.75
CA LEU A 117 13.02 -5.62 16.48
C LEU A 117 14.35 -5.81 15.76
N GLN A 118 14.70 -7.05 15.43
CA GLN A 118 15.97 -7.38 14.79
C GLN A 118 15.81 -8.33 13.62
N GLY A 119 16.74 -8.27 12.68
CA GLY A 119 16.79 -9.18 11.54
C GLY A 119 17.66 -8.65 10.41
N TYR A 120 17.59 -9.29 9.25
CA TYR A 120 18.30 -8.89 8.04
C TYR A 120 17.33 -8.30 7.02
N VAL A 121 17.69 -7.16 6.45
CA VAL A 121 16.94 -6.54 5.35
C VAL A 121 17.72 -6.80 4.07
N ARG A 122 17.17 -7.59 3.15
CA ARG A 122 17.78 -7.81 1.83
C ARG A 122 17.48 -6.63 0.90
N ARG A 123 18.39 -6.39 -0.05
CA ARG A 123 18.15 -5.40 -1.13
C ARG A 123 16.97 -5.87 -1.99
N HIS A 124 16.21 -4.93 -2.53
CA HIS A 124 15.26 -5.25 -3.59
C HIS A 124 16.00 -5.63 -4.87
N GLU A 125 15.36 -6.47 -5.69
CA GLU A 125 15.80 -6.76 -7.05
C GLU A 125 15.39 -5.63 -8.02
N PRO A 126 16.01 -5.49 -9.21
CA PRO A 126 15.64 -4.46 -10.18
C PRO A 126 14.19 -4.52 -10.70
N PHE A 127 13.54 -5.67 -10.54
CA PHE A 127 12.14 -5.90 -10.87
C PHE A 127 11.23 -5.85 -9.65
N GLU A 128 11.70 -5.43 -8.48
CA GLU A 128 10.89 -5.27 -7.28
C GLU A 128 10.66 -3.77 -7.00
N GLU A 129 9.43 -3.40 -6.64
CA GLU A 129 9.09 -2.01 -6.29
C GLU A 129 8.08 -1.95 -5.14
N THR A 130 8.19 -0.92 -4.32
CA THR A 130 7.44 -0.77 -3.07
C THR A 130 5.98 -0.34 -3.29
N SER A 131 5.12 -0.67 -2.31
CA SER A 131 3.75 -0.15 -2.28
C SER A 131 3.67 1.36 -2.08
N TYR A 132 4.71 2.00 -1.53
CA TYR A 132 4.84 3.46 -1.55
C TYR A 132 4.94 4.00 -2.97
N MET A 133 5.79 3.40 -3.80
CA MET A 133 5.99 3.83 -5.18
C MET A 133 4.77 3.54 -6.05
N LEU A 134 4.11 2.38 -5.88
CA LEU A 134 2.81 2.12 -6.50
C LEU A 134 1.80 3.21 -6.12
N ARG A 135 1.64 3.50 -4.82
CA ARG A 135 0.71 4.54 -4.34
C ARG A 135 1.03 5.92 -4.91
N TYR A 136 2.30 6.32 -4.92
CA TYR A 136 2.75 7.60 -5.44
C TYR A 136 2.47 7.75 -6.94
N ARG A 137 2.69 6.67 -7.69
CA ARG A 137 2.51 6.65 -9.15
C ARG A 137 1.07 6.38 -9.56
N TYR A 138 0.22 5.88 -8.67
CA TYR A 138 -1.14 5.48 -8.98
C TYR A 138 -1.87 6.55 -9.80
N ARG A 139 -2.30 6.18 -11.01
CA ARG A 139 -3.15 7.00 -11.89
C ARG A 139 -4.35 6.15 -12.27
N LEU A 140 -5.54 6.70 -12.11
CA LEU A 140 -6.75 6.04 -12.58
C LEU A 140 -7.16 6.64 -13.92
N ILE A 141 -7.43 5.82 -14.92
CA ILE A 141 -8.08 6.25 -16.16
C ILE A 141 -9.56 5.89 -16.03
N LEU A 142 -10.41 6.91 -16.03
CA LEU A 142 -11.84 6.76 -15.86
C LEU A 142 -12.53 7.02 -17.20
N ASP A 143 -13.03 5.96 -17.82
CA ASP A 143 -13.79 6.05 -19.07
C ASP A 143 -15.26 6.35 -18.76
N VAL A 144 -15.72 7.54 -19.14
CA VAL A 144 -17.07 8.03 -18.82
C VAL A 144 -18.10 7.78 -19.91
N ARG A 145 -17.74 7.01 -20.94
CA ARG A 145 -18.65 6.58 -22.01
C ARG A 145 -19.59 5.48 -21.51
N ASP A 146 -20.62 5.19 -22.30
CA ASP A 146 -21.47 4.04 -22.04
C ASP A 146 -20.70 2.71 -22.13
N ARG A 147 -21.28 1.68 -21.52
CA ARG A 147 -20.67 0.35 -21.41
C ARG A 147 -20.42 -0.31 -22.77
N GLU A 148 -21.26 -0.03 -23.77
CA GLU A 148 -21.11 -0.62 -25.10
C GLU A 148 -19.93 0.00 -25.86
N ALA A 149 -19.77 1.33 -25.78
CA ALA A 149 -18.65 2.05 -26.35
C ALA A 149 -17.33 1.61 -25.73
N PHE A 150 -17.29 1.48 -24.39
CA PHE A 150 -16.13 0.94 -23.70
C PHE A 150 -15.82 -0.50 -24.12
N ALA A 151 -16.83 -1.38 -24.17
CA ALA A 151 -16.63 -2.78 -24.56
C ALA A 151 -16.13 -2.96 -26.00
N ARG A 152 -16.52 -2.07 -26.94
CA ARG A 152 -15.98 -2.07 -28.31
C ARG A 152 -14.50 -1.72 -28.36
N GLY A 153 -14.08 -0.74 -27.56
CA GLY A 153 -12.66 -0.43 -27.40
C GLY A 153 -12.38 0.68 -26.40
N HIS A 154 -11.25 0.57 -25.70
CA HIS A 154 -10.86 1.44 -24.60
C HIS A 154 -9.34 1.38 -24.35
N LEU A 155 -8.85 2.24 -23.44
CA LEU A 155 -7.46 2.19 -22.98
C LEU A 155 -7.26 1.07 -21.95
N LEU A 156 -6.19 0.31 -22.08
CA LEU A 156 -5.87 -0.83 -21.22
C LEU A 156 -5.79 -0.42 -19.74
N GLY A 157 -6.59 -1.05 -18.88
CA GLY A 157 -6.65 -0.70 -17.45
C GLY A 157 -7.55 0.50 -17.12
N ALA A 158 -8.25 1.07 -18.11
CA ALA A 158 -9.29 2.06 -17.84
C ALA A 158 -10.49 1.42 -17.14
N VAL A 159 -11.07 2.15 -16.18
CA VAL A 159 -12.30 1.75 -15.48
C VAL A 159 -13.48 2.46 -16.13
N ASN A 160 -14.48 1.71 -16.58
CA ASN A 160 -15.69 2.29 -17.14
C ASN A 160 -16.68 2.69 -16.04
N VAL A 161 -16.94 4.00 -15.95
CA VAL A 161 -18.01 4.56 -15.12
C VAL A 161 -18.78 5.54 -16.01
N PRO A 162 -19.86 5.09 -16.66
CA PRO A 162 -20.68 5.95 -17.49
C PRO A 162 -21.04 7.24 -16.76
N TYR A 163 -21.02 8.38 -17.46
CA TYR A 163 -21.24 9.69 -16.83
C TYR A 163 -22.50 9.77 -15.94
N SER A 164 -23.56 9.04 -16.31
CA SER A 164 -24.81 8.95 -15.53
C SER A 164 -24.65 8.25 -14.17
N GLN A 165 -23.63 7.41 -14.01
CA GLN A 165 -23.30 6.66 -12.78
C GLN A 165 -22.16 7.31 -11.99
N LEU A 166 -21.59 8.40 -12.51
CA LEU A 166 -20.38 9.00 -11.95
C LEU A 166 -20.54 9.51 -10.52
N GLU A 167 -21.73 10.00 -10.14
CA GLU A 167 -21.98 10.45 -8.76
C GLU A 167 -21.99 9.30 -7.76
N GLU A 168 -22.60 8.17 -8.11
CA GLU A 168 -22.65 6.96 -7.26
C GLU A 168 -21.26 6.32 -7.13
N ALA A 169 -20.47 6.35 -8.21
CA ALA A 169 -19.13 5.79 -8.20
C ALA A 169 -18.14 6.49 -7.25
N MET A 170 -18.43 7.73 -6.83
CA MET A 170 -17.53 8.51 -5.97
C MET A 170 -17.24 7.86 -4.63
N ASP A 171 -18.14 6.99 -4.14
CA ASP A 171 -18.00 6.31 -2.86
C ASP A 171 -16.83 5.31 -2.83
N TRP A 172 -16.44 4.77 -3.99
CA TRP A 172 -15.35 3.80 -4.13
C TRP A 172 -14.20 4.31 -5.01
N LEU A 173 -14.34 5.45 -5.67
CA LEU A 173 -13.25 6.02 -6.46
C LEU A 173 -12.08 6.45 -5.56
N PRO A 174 -10.84 6.09 -5.93
CA PRO A 174 -9.66 6.49 -5.18
C PRO A 174 -9.44 7.99 -5.28
N ASN A 175 -9.11 8.64 -4.16
CA ASN A 175 -8.69 10.04 -4.18
C ASN A 175 -7.23 10.17 -4.66
N THR A 176 -7.06 10.02 -5.97
CA THR A 176 -5.77 10.08 -6.67
C THR A 176 -5.88 10.97 -7.91
N VAL A 177 -4.83 11.04 -8.73
CA VAL A 177 -4.90 11.66 -10.05
C VAL A 177 -5.78 10.77 -10.95
N ILE A 178 -6.94 11.31 -11.33
CA ILE A 178 -7.89 10.66 -12.24
C ILE A 178 -7.80 11.32 -13.62
N TYR A 179 -7.55 10.53 -14.65
CA TYR A 179 -7.64 10.93 -16.06
C TYR A 179 -9.00 10.55 -16.61
N VAL A 180 -9.85 11.55 -16.86
CA VAL A 180 -11.15 11.32 -17.49
C VAL A 180 -10.95 11.15 -18.99
N CYS A 181 -11.41 10.01 -19.50
CA CYS A 181 -11.45 9.66 -20.91
C CYS A 181 -12.91 9.57 -21.35
N ASP A 182 -13.26 10.27 -22.43
CA ASP A 182 -14.52 10.11 -23.14
C ASP A 182 -14.24 9.76 -24.60
N GLU A 183 -15.21 9.93 -25.51
CA GLU A 183 -15.00 9.59 -26.92
C GLU A 183 -14.05 10.58 -27.61
N ALA A 184 -14.29 11.88 -27.46
CA ALA A 184 -13.65 12.93 -28.25
C ALA A 184 -13.31 14.22 -27.48
N GLY A 185 -13.57 14.31 -26.17
CA GLY A 185 -13.25 15.45 -25.29
C GLY A 185 -14.43 16.32 -24.86
N GLU A 186 -15.63 16.11 -25.40
CA GLU A 186 -16.84 16.91 -25.12
C GLU A 186 -17.44 16.64 -23.72
N LEU A 187 -17.54 15.37 -23.34
CA LEU A 187 -18.11 14.92 -22.07
C LEU A 187 -17.07 14.96 -20.94
N GLY A 188 -15.79 14.77 -21.30
CA GLY A 188 -14.68 14.74 -20.36
C GLY A 188 -14.60 16.00 -19.49
N LEU A 189 -14.89 17.18 -20.06
CA LEU A 189 -14.94 18.43 -19.31
C LEU A 189 -16.01 18.41 -18.20
N ARG A 190 -17.24 18.00 -18.53
CA ARG A 190 -18.36 17.95 -17.58
C ARG A 190 -18.12 16.96 -16.46
N ALA A 191 -17.60 15.78 -16.80
CA ALA A 191 -17.20 14.75 -15.84
C ALA A 191 -16.10 15.24 -14.89
N ALA A 192 -15.05 15.84 -15.43
CA ALA A 192 -13.95 16.35 -14.63
C ALA A 192 -14.37 17.50 -13.69
N GLU A 193 -15.27 18.38 -14.14
CA GLU A 193 -15.84 19.42 -13.27
C GLU A 193 -16.69 18.85 -12.14
N LEU A 194 -17.51 17.84 -12.42
CA LEU A 194 -18.31 17.15 -11.41
C LEU A 194 -17.40 16.51 -10.34
N LEU A 195 -16.38 15.76 -10.77
CA LEU A 195 -15.38 15.14 -9.88
C LEU A 195 -14.66 16.19 -9.02
N ARG A 196 -14.17 17.28 -9.62
CA ARG A 196 -13.47 18.34 -8.88
C ARG A 196 -14.36 19.03 -7.85
N ARG A 197 -15.65 19.27 -8.15
CA ARG A 197 -16.61 19.84 -7.18
C ARG A 197 -16.88 18.94 -5.99
N ARG A 198 -16.67 17.62 -6.14
CA ARG A 198 -16.93 16.60 -5.12
C ARG A 198 -15.68 16.15 -4.37
N GLY A 199 -14.54 16.81 -4.61
CA GLY A 199 -13.31 16.60 -3.86
C GLY A 199 -12.24 15.78 -4.58
N PHE A 200 -12.40 15.49 -5.88
CA PHE A 200 -11.33 14.87 -6.67
C PHE A 200 -10.52 15.98 -7.38
N TRP A 201 -9.81 16.81 -6.62
CA TRP A 201 -9.16 18.02 -7.15
C TRP A 201 -8.03 17.73 -8.15
N ALA A 202 -7.44 16.54 -8.05
CA ALA A 202 -6.38 16.07 -8.93
C ALA A 202 -6.87 15.55 -10.29
N THR A 203 -8.19 15.58 -10.57
CA THR A 203 -8.75 15.14 -11.84
C THR A 203 -8.22 15.97 -13.03
N ARG A 204 -7.89 15.25 -14.10
CA ARG A 204 -7.39 15.74 -15.40
C ARG A 204 -8.33 15.24 -16.51
N ILE A 205 -8.32 15.95 -17.63
CA ILE A 205 -9.06 15.57 -18.84
C ILE A 205 -8.04 15.06 -19.85
N LEU A 206 -8.30 13.92 -20.49
CA LEU A 206 -7.50 13.47 -21.63
C LEU A 206 -7.87 14.30 -22.87
N ALA A 207 -6.88 14.97 -23.45
CA ALA A 207 -7.09 15.84 -24.62
C ALA A 207 -7.60 15.02 -25.79
N GLY A 208 -8.79 15.38 -26.30
CA GLY A 208 -9.45 14.69 -27.39
C GLY A 208 -10.05 13.34 -27.03
N GLY A 209 -10.10 12.95 -25.76
CA GLY A 209 -10.63 11.65 -25.32
C GLY A 209 -9.88 10.47 -25.93
N PHE A 210 -10.59 9.36 -26.12
CA PHE A 210 -10.08 8.15 -26.74
C PHE A 210 -9.66 8.40 -28.21
N ALA A 211 -10.38 9.25 -28.95
CA ALA A 211 -10.01 9.65 -30.30
C ALA A 211 -8.70 10.47 -30.35
N GLY A 212 -8.46 11.30 -29.35
CA GLY A 212 -7.21 12.05 -29.20
C GLY A 212 -6.05 11.10 -28.93
N TRP A 213 -6.26 10.13 -28.05
CA TRP A 213 -5.27 9.08 -27.80
C TRP A 213 -4.91 8.31 -29.06
N THR A 214 -5.89 7.76 -29.78
CA THR A 214 -5.60 6.95 -30.97
C THR A 214 -5.03 7.77 -32.13
N ARG A 215 -5.37 9.05 -32.21
CA ARG A 215 -4.77 9.97 -33.18
C ARG A 215 -3.29 10.22 -32.93
N GLU A 216 -2.89 10.39 -31.67
CA GLU A 216 -1.51 10.73 -31.30
C GLU A 216 -0.63 9.50 -31.07
N MET A 217 -1.18 8.48 -30.42
CA MET A 217 -0.47 7.29 -29.94
C MET A 217 -0.76 6.03 -30.77
N GLY A 218 -1.69 6.09 -31.74
CA GLY A 218 -2.10 4.93 -32.52
C GLY A 218 -2.82 3.87 -31.67
N GLY A 219 -2.45 2.59 -31.84
CA GLY A 219 -3.00 1.47 -31.06
C GLY A 219 -2.29 1.22 -29.72
N TYR A 220 -1.42 2.12 -29.28
CA TYR A 220 -0.64 1.93 -28.06
C TYR A 220 -1.55 1.81 -26.84
N LEU A 221 -1.47 0.70 -26.09
CA LEU A 221 -2.31 0.41 -24.93
C LEU A 221 -3.82 0.48 -25.22
N VAL A 222 -4.24 0.15 -26.44
CA VAL A 222 -5.65 0.10 -26.83
C VAL A 222 -6.13 -1.35 -26.82
N VAL A 223 -7.29 -1.57 -26.19
CA VAL A 223 -8.06 -2.82 -26.28
C VAL A 223 -9.21 -2.60 -27.26
N GLY A 224 -9.42 -3.53 -28.18
CA GLY A 224 -10.54 -3.49 -29.12
C GLY A 224 -10.35 -2.50 -30.28
N GLU A 225 -11.47 -1.94 -30.74
CA GLU A 225 -11.54 -1.06 -31.91
C GLU A 225 -11.10 0.38 -31.58
N THR A 226 -10.53 1.07 -32.58
CA THR A 226 -10.20 2.49 -32.46
C THR A 226 -11.39 3.36 -32.90
N PRO A 227 -11.59 4.53 -32.27
CA PRO A 227 -12.70 5.40 -32.57
C PRO A 227 -12.47 6.14 -33.90
N SER A 228 -13.56 6.45 -34.60
CA SER A 228 -13.55 7.23 -35.85
C SER A 228 -13.81 8.73 -35.62
N ALA A 229 -14.15 9.13 -34.39
CA ALA A 229 -14.46 10.49 -34.03
C ALA A 229 -13.26 11.44 -34.23
N SER A 230 -13.54 12.72 -34.48
CA SER A 230 -12.50 13.75 -34.53
C SER A 230 -12.28 14.33 -33.12
N PRO A 231 -11.03 14.37 -32.62
CA PRO A 231 -10.74 14.84 -31.27
C PRO A 231 -11.01 16.34 -31.12
N GLN A 232 -11.56 16.70 -29.97
CA GLN A 232 -11.81 18.06 -29.52
C GLN A 232 -11.08 18.31 -28.20
N ASN A 233 -10.13 19.26 -28.22
CA ASN A 233 -9.30 19.53 -27.06
C ASN A 233 -9.96 20.58 -26.15
N ALA A 234 -10.29 20.18 -24.92
CA ALA A 234 -10.67 21.11 -23.87
C ALA A 234 -9.45 21.91 -23.37
N LEU A 235 -9.67 23.16 -22.96
CA LEU A 235 -8.62 23.98 -22.34
C LEU A 235 -8.13 23.31 -21.05
N GLY A 236 -6.80 23.19 -20.90
CA GLY A 236 -6.18 22.56 -19.72
C GLY A 236 -6.22 21.02 -19.74
N ALA A 237 -6.65 20.40 -20.84
CA ALA A 237 -6.53 18.96 -21.02
C ALA A 237 -5.06 18.51 -21.16
N VAL A 238 -4.79 17.28 -20.72
CA VAL A 238 -3.47 16.65 -20.76
C VAL A 238 -3.33 15.89 -22.08
N SER A 239 -2.21 16.06 -22.78
CA SER A 239 -1.95 15.34 -24.04
C SER A 239 -1.79 13.83 -23.80
N PRO A 240 -2.21 12.99 -24.76
CA PRO A 240 -1.92 11.55 -24.76
C PRO A 240 -0.45 11.20 -24.47
N SER A 241 0.50 11.85 -25.14
CA SER A 241 1.95 11.65 -24.88
C SER A 241 2.38 11.92 -23.45
N ARG A 242 1.74 12.88 -22.76
CA ARG A 242 2.04 13.18 -21.36
C ARG A 242 1.47 12.12 -20.43
N LEU A 243 0.25 11.66 -20.67
CA LEU A 243 -0.32 10.54 -19.93
C LEU A 243 0.50 9.26 -20.15
N ALA A 244 0.94 8.98 -21.38
CA ALA A 244 1.75 7.80 -21.71
C ALA A 244 3.02 7.67 -20.86
N GLN A 245 3.70 8.77 -20.55
CA GLN A 245 4.95 8.76 -19.75
C GLN A 245 4.73 8.33 -18.29
N GLU A 246 3.53 8.55 -17.74
CA GLU A 246 3.18 8.17 -16.37
C GLU A 246 2.05 7.12 -16.31
N TYR A 247 1.78 6.45 -17.42
CA TYR A 247 0.75 5.42 -17.51
C TYR A 247 1.08 4.28 -16.54
N VAL A 248 0.09 3.86 -15.76
CA VAL A 248 0.23 2.76 -14.79
C VAL A 248 -0.72 1.65 -15.20
N ILE A 249 -0.20 0.43 -15.27
CA ILE A 249 -0.96 -0.81 -15.46
C ILE A 249 -0.70 -1.66 -14.21
N ILE A 250 -1.76 -2.18 -13.61
CA ILE A 250 -1.66 -3.09 -12.46
C ILE A 250 -2.20 -4.44 -12.92
N LEU A 251 -1.38 -5.48 -12.85
CA LEU A 251 -1.71 -6.84 -13.25
C LEU A 251 -1.88 -7.68 -12.00
N ASP A 252 -3.08 -8.18 -11.73
CA ASP A 252 -3.37 -9.02 -10.58
C ASP A 252 -3.37 -10.51 -10.96
N PHE A 253 -2.43 -11.26 -10.39
CA PHE A 253 -2.19 -12.67 -10.68
C PHE A 253 -2.87 -13.62 -9.68
N ARG A 254 -3.61 -13.10 -8.70
CA ARG A 254 -4.33 -13.93 -7.73
C ARG A 254 -5.43 -14.74 -8.40
N PRO A 255 -5.91 -15.82 -7.77
CA PRO A 255 -7.14 -16.50 -8.19
C PRO A 255 -8.34 -15.55 -8.27
N ALA A 256 -9.29 -15.85 -9.18
CA ALA A 256 -10.48 -15.02 -9.41
C ALA A 256 -11.26 -14.75 -8.11
N GLU A 257 -11.41 -15.76 -7.26
CA GLU A 257 -12.13 -15.63 -5.98
C GLU A 257 -11.51 -14.60 -5.02
N GLU A 258 -10.19 -14.39 -5.08
CA GLU A 258 -9.51 -13.39 -4.26
C GLU A 258 -9.62 -11.99 -4.87
N TYR A 259 -9.52 -11.91 -6.20
CA TYR A 259 -9.72 -10.67 -6.95
C TYR A 259 -11.14 -10.13 -6.77
N GLU A 260 -12.16 -10.98 -6.90
CA GLU A 260 -13.57 -10.61 -6.75
C GLU A 260 -13.91 -10.15 -5.33
N LYS A 261 -13.25 -10.71 -4.31
CA LYS A 261 -13.41 -10.26 -2.92
C LYS A 261 -12.90 -8.84 -2.73
N GLU A 262 -11.70 -8.56 -3.22
CA GLU A 262 -11.14 -7.23 -3.21
C GLU A 262 -9.95 -7.09 -4.18
N HIS A 263 -9.82 -5.92 -4.81
CA HIS A 263 -8.70 -5.61 -5.71
C HIS A 263 -8.48 -4.09 -5.81
N LEU A 264 -7.32 -3.68 -6.32
CA LEU A 264 -7.00 -2.28 -6.56
C LEU A 264 -7.86 -1.71 -7.70
N VAL A 265 -8.45 -0.53 -7.54
CA VAL A 265 -9.31 0.11 -8.54
C VAL A 265 -8.56 0.31 -9.86
N GLY A 266 -8.95 -0.39 -10.92
CA GLY A 266 -8.29 -0.32 -12.23
C GLY A 266 -7.12 -1.30 -12.40
N SER A 267 -6.92 -2.24 -11.47
CA SER A 267 -6.15 -3.43 -11.79
C SER A 267 -6.86 -4.29 -12.83
N LEU A 268 -6.07 -5.04 -13.59
CA LEU A 268 -6.52 -6.02 -14.55
C LEU A 268 -6.40 -7.37 -13.90
N PHE A 269 -7.53 -8.10 -13.82
CA PHE A 269 -7.49 -9.50 -13.49
C PHE A 269 -6.78 -10.26 -14.62
N VAL A 270 -5.58 -10.75 -14.32
CA VAL A 270 -4.81 -11.64 -15.18
C VAL A 270 -5.01 -13.08 -14.70
N GLY A 271 -5.01 -13.28 -13.39
CA GLY A 271 -5.04 -14.61 -12.79
C GLY A 271 -3.72 -15.37 -12.99
N PRO A 272 -3.61 -16.59 -12.43
CA PRO A 272 -2.32 -17.28 -12.35
C PRO A 272 -1.68 -17.61 -13.70
N ASP A 273 -2.49 -17.88 -14.71
CA ASP A 273 -2.05 -18.33 -16.04
C ASP A 273 -2.36 -17.31 -17.17
N GLY A 274 -2.79 -16.09 -16.81
CA GLY A 274 -3.36 -15.15 -17.77
C GLY A 274 -2.38 -14.23 -18.51
N LEU A 275 -1.07 -14.36 -18.26
CA LEU A 275 -0.09 -13.41 -18.77
C LEU A 275 -0.10 -13.38 -20.31
N GLU A 276 -0.20 -14.55 -20.95
CA GLU A 276 -0.18 -14.65 -22.42
C GLU A 276 -1.30 -13.86 -23.09
N GLN A 277 -2.47 -13.76 -22.47
CA GLN A 277 -3.62 -13.03 -23.01
C GLN A 277 -3.41 -11.51 -22.97
N ILE A 278 -2.60 -11.01 -22.04
CA ILE A 278 -2.33 -9.57 -21.91
C ILE A 278 -1.10 -9.11 -22.70
N LEU A 279 -0.16 -10.02 -23.00
CA LEU A 279 1.09 -9.69 -23.72
C LEU A 279 0.89 -8.93 -25.04
N PRO A 280 -0.09 -9.24 -25.91
CA PRO A 280 -0.28 -8.52 -27.16
C PRO A 280 -0.49 -7.01 -26.98
N TYR A 281 -1.05 -6.59 -25.84
CA TYR A 281 -1.26 -5.18 -25.53
C TYR A 281 -0.03 -4.51 -24.89
N LEU A 282 0.81 -5.28 -24.19
CA LEU A 282 1.99 -4.77 -23.48
C LEU A 282 3.24 -4.75 -24.34
N LEU A 283 3.51 -5.81 -25.10
CA LEU A 283 4.75 -5.98 -25.88
C LEU A 283 5.05 -4.87 -26.90
N PRO A 284 4.07 -4.17 -27.50
CA PRO A 284 4.38 -3.00 -28.32
C PRO A 284 5.20 -1.94 -27.59
N ALA A 285 5.06 -1.82 -26.26
CA ALA A 285 5.85 -0.89 -25.46
C ALA A 285 7.34 -1.26 -25.35
N ALA A 286 7.71 -2.53 -25.55
CA ALA A 286 9.11 -2.97 -25.48
C ALA A 286 10.01 -2.35 -26.57
N ALA A 287 9.41 -1.85 -27.66
CA ALA A 287 10.11 -1.12 -28.71
C ALA A 287 10.41 0.35 -28.35
N LEU A 288 9.86 0.84 -27.23
CA LEU A 288 10.02 2.23 -26.77
C LEU A 288 11.22 2.35 -25.83
N ALA A 289 11.79 3.56 -25.76
CA ALA A 289 12.77 3.90 -24.72
C ALA A 289 12.15 3.73 -23.32
N PRO A 290 12.90 3.28 -22.30
CA PRO A 290 12.36 2.98 -20.97
C PRO A 290 11.50 4.10 -20.35
N GLU A 291 11.89 5.36 -20.50
CA GLU A 291 11.16 6.53 -19.99
C GLU A 291 9.79 6.74 -20.66
N LEU A 292 9.56 6.12 -21.82
CA LEU A 292 8.29 6.14 -22.57
C LEU A 292 7.44 4.88 -22.38
N GLN A 293 7.97 3.86 -21.69
CA GLN A 293 7.21 2.65 -21.36
C GLN A 293 6.23 2.90 -20.19
N PRO A 294 5.12 2.15 -20.09
CA PRO A 294 4.24 2.28 -18.94
C PRO A 294 4.92 1.70 -17.69
N PHE A 295 4.52 2.16 -16.51
CA PHE A 295 4.79 1.42 -15.29
C PHE A 295 3.84 0.23 -15.23
N ILE A 296 4.38 -0.99 -15.13
CA ILE A 296 3.58 -2.21 -14.98
C ILE A 296 3.86 -2.76 -13.59
N PHE A 297 2.84 -2.82 -12.73
CA PHE A 297 2.93 -3.40 -11.41
C PHE A 297 2.21 -4.75 -11.40
N CYS A 298 2.98 -5.82 -11.27
CA CYS A 298 2.49 -7.17 -11.02
C CYS A 298 2.20 -7.31 -9.53
N VAL A 299 1.01 -7.76 -9.18
CA VAL A 299 0.56 -7.96 -7.80
C VAL A 299 -0.01 -9.36 -7.62
N ASP A 300 0.27 -9.94 -6.46
CA ASP A 300 -0.36 -11.13 -5.92
C ASP A 300 -0.29 -11.08 -4.38
N GLU A 301 -0.64 -12.18 -3.71
CA GLU A 301 -0.68 -12.21 -2.25
C GLU A 301 0.71 -12.39 -1.61
N ASP A 302 1.61 -13.14 -2.24
CA ASP A 302 2.88 -13.59 -1.65
C ASP A 302 4.14 -13.31 -2.49
N GLU A 303 4.00 -12.54 -3.57
CA GLU A 303 5.03 -12.13 -4.53
C GLU A 303 5.51 -13.20 -5.52
N THR A 304 5.01 -14.43 -5.45
CA THR A 304 5.56 -15.56 -6.22
C THR A 304 5.32 -15.39 -7.74
N LEU A 305 4.06 -15.21 -8.13
CA LEU A 305 3.67 -15.03 -9.53
C LEU A 305 4.04 -13.62 -10.00
N ALA A 306 3.86 -12.62 -9.13
CA ALA A 306 4.20 -11.24 -9.44
C ALA A 306 5.68 -11.06 -9.78
N SER A 307 6.59 -11.65 -9.00
CA SER A 307 8.04 -11.63 -9.25
C SER A 307 8.40 -12.31 -10.56
N SER A 308 7.83 -13.50 -10.80
CA SER A 308 8.07 -14.26 -12.02
C SER A 308 7.60 -13.50 -13.27
N ALA A 309 6.41 -12.89 -13.20
CA ALA A 309 5.86 -12.09 -14.29
C ALA A 309 6.65 -10.80 -14.53
N ALA A 310 7.01 -10.05 -13.48
CA ALA A 310 7.80 -8.82 -13.61
C ALA A 310 9.17 -9.10 -14.24
N GLN A 311 9.87 -10.14 -13.76
CA GLN A 311 11.14 -10.58 -14.34
C GLN A 311 10.99 -11.00 -15.80
N PHE A 312 9.92 -11.73 -16.14
CA PHE A 312 9.62 -12.12 -17.52
C PHE A 312 9.41 -10.89 -18.40
N LEU A 313 8.58 -9.94 -17.99
CA LEU A 313 8.29 -8.73 -18.76
C LEU A 313 9.56 -7.89 -18.98
N GLN A 314 10.42 -7.73 -17.96
CA GLN A 314 11.70 -7.05 -18.12
C GLN A 314 12.62 -7.77 -19.12
N ASN A 315 12.67 -9.11 -19.10
CA ASN A 315 13.45 -9.90 -20.06
C ASN A 315 12.96 -9.74 -21.51
N PHE A 316 11.69 -9.38 -21.70
CA PHE A 316 11.09 -9.06 -23.00
C PHE A 316 11.17 -7.57 -23.36
N GLY A 317 11.93 -6.77 -22.60
CA GLY A 317 12.21 -5.36 -22.91
C GLY A 317 11.27 -4.36 -22.24
N LEU A 318 10.33 -4.81 -21.39
CA LEU A 318 9.48 -3.92 -20.58
C LEU A 318 10.21 -3.55 -19.28
N ALA A 319 11.18 -2.65 -19.37
CA ALA A 319 12.09 -2.25 -18.31
C ALA A 319 11.42 -1.66 -17.06
N ARG A 320 10.15 -1.23 -17.16
CA ARG A 320 9.36 -0.67 -16.06
C ARG A 320 8.27 -1.61 -15.56
N ALA A 321 8.52 -2.92 -15.67
CA ALA A 321 7.71 -3.94 -15.01
C ALA A 321 8.28 -4.29 -13.63
N TYR A 322 7.42 -4.30 -12.61
CA TYR A 322 7.80 -4.49 -11.22
C TYR A 322 6.83 -5.42 -10.50
N ALA A 323 7.35 -6.25 -9.60
CA ALA A 323 6.59 -6.97 -8.60
C ALA A 323 6.46 -6.13 -7.34
N LEU A 324 5.28 -6.12 -6.75
CA LEU A 324 5.01 -5.36 -5.53
C LEU A 324 5.69 -6.01 -4.33
N VAL A 325 6.64 -5.31 -3.72
CA VAL A 325 7.38 -5.78 -2.53
C VAL A 325 6.43 -6.10 -1.37
N GLY A 326 6.54 -7.33 -0.88
CA GLY A 326 5.70 -7.94 0.16
C GLY A 326 4.24 -8.20 -0.24
N GLY A 327 3.91 -8.11 -1.53
CA GLY A 327 2.58 -8.40 -2.06
C GLY A 327 1.49 -7.43 -1.58
N LEU A 328 0.23 -7.77 -1.85
CA LEU A 328 -0.92 -7.00 -1.37
C LEU A 328 -1.07 -6.91 0.16
N PRO A 329 -0.57 -7.84 1.00
CA PRO A 329 -0.51 -7.62 2.44
C PRO A 329 0.20 -6.32 2.82
N GLN A 330 1.28 -5.93 2.13
CA GLN A 330 1.97 -4.66 2.39
C GLN A 330 1.15 -3.44 2.00
N TRP A 331 0.28 -3.55 0.99
CA TRP A 331 -0.70 -2.51 0.70
C TRP A 331 -1.69 -2.37 1.87
N ARG A 332 -2.30 -3.49 2.29
CA ARG A 332 -3.29 -3.52 3.36
C ARG A 332 -2.76 -3.01 4.69
N ILE A 333 -1.55 -3.41 5.09
CA ILE A 333 -0.96 -2.99 6.36
C ILE A 333 -0.67 -1.47 6.37
N ARG A 334 -0.30 -0.89 5.21
CA ARG A 334 0.05 0.54 5.12
C ARG A 334 -1.14 1.45 4.91
N TYR A 335 -2.09 1.02 4.08
CA TYR A 335 -3.15 1.88 3.55
C TYR A 335 -4.55 1.35 3.86
N GLY A 336 -4.66 0.21 4.54
CA GLY A 336 -5.94 -0.44 4.81
C GLY A 336 -6.64 -0.78 3.49
N LYS A 337 -7.81 -0.17 3.30
CA LYS A 337 -8.66 -0.38 2.12
C LYS A 337 -8.52 0.74 1.08
N ASP A 338 -7.58 1.66 1.26
CA ASP A 338 -7.44 2.76 0.32
C ASP A 338 -7.14 2.24 -1.10
N PHE A 339 -7.84 2.79 -2.08
CA PHE A 339 -7.85 2.40 -3.50
C PHE A 339 -8.29 0.95 -3.78
N MET A 340 -8.79 0.22 -2.79
CA MET A 340 -9.33 -1.13 -2.98
C MET A 340 -10.85 -1.05 -3.21
N VAL A 341 -11.33 -1.76 -4.21
CA VAL A 341 -12.73 -2.14 -4.32
C VAL A 341 -12.95 -3.36 -3.43
N LEU A 342 -13.94 -3.32 -2.55
CA LEU A 342 -14.48 -4.53 -1.92
C LEU A 342 -15.61 -5.00 -2.82
N GLY A 343 -15.67 -6.27 -3.20
CA GLY A 343 -16.74 -6.76 -4.08
C GLY A 343 -18.12 -6.34 -3.54
N ASN A 344 -19.10 -5.88 -4.31
CA ASN A 344 -19.12 -5.39 -5.69
C ASN A 344 -19.40 -3.87 -5.68
N PRO A 345 -18.90 -3.12 -6.66
CA PRO A 345 -19.81 -2.47 -7.60
C PRO A 345 -19.74 -3.03 -9.01
#